data_AF-A0AAP8NFH4-F1
#
_entry.id   AF-A0AAP8NFH4-F1
#
_cell.length_a   1.000
_cell.length_b   1.000
_cell.length_c   1.000
_cell.angle_alpha   90.00
_cell.angle_beta   90.00
_cell.angle_gamma   90.00
#
_symmetry.space_group_name_H-M   'P 1'
#
loop_
_entity.id
_entity.type
_entity.pdbx_description
1 polymer ?
#
loop_
_entity_poly.entity_id
_entity_poly.type
_entity_poly.pdbx_seq_one_letter_code
_entity_poly.pdbx_strand_id
1 'polypeptide(L)'
;MTAENPALKGCKRLVVTHDLTCKTDGTVKQATITPKKIVLFFVGGAGDKESYYGTGPNNNVADVMKVFVRDMEAEGICSDNYDAHHIGYNYFISDDDLKKNVLEKIADVTTPVYIIGHSLGGWNGAHMSAVLTDKGYRIPCLVTLDPVGEGKIVWGVSSIYRQEPKPKAEYWVNVRADAKDWNFSDLVADFGEQWDMKSGPNMNGRVNVNHADAWVIYTSVLQSGISARDALMQVVVTHFKGRKCA
;
A
#
# COMPACT_ATOMS: atom_id res chain seq x y z
N MET A 1 0.41 18.20 57.73
CA MET A 1 0.74 16.77 57.59
C MET A 1 -0.39 16.10 56.82
N THR A 2 -0.22 15.94 55.52
CA THR A 2 -1.19 15.24 54.65
C THR A 2 -0.70 13.81 54.43
N ALA A 3 -1.53 12.84 54.80
CA ALA A 3 -1.22 11.42 54.73
C ALA A 3 -1.17 10.94 53.26
N GLU A 4 -0.13 10.20 52.90
CA GLU A 4 -0.02 9.54 51.61
C GLU A 4 -0.96 8.32 51.53
N ASN A 5 -1.62 8.17 50.39
CA ASN A 5 -2.50 7.04 50.09
C ASN A 5 -1.64 5.80 49.71
N PRO A 6 -1.72 4.66 50.44
CA PRO A 6 -0.84 3.51 50.25
C PRO A 6 -0.94 2.82 48.88
N ALA A 7 -1.98 3.11 48.10
CA ALA A 7 -2.27 2.46 46.82
C ALA A 7 -1.39 2.93 45.64
N LEU A 8 -0.48 3.90 45.84
CA LEU A 8 0.36 4.47 44.77
C LEU A 8 1.85 4.15 44.87
N LYS A 9 2.26 3.28 45.79
CA LYS A 9 3.65 2.79 45.86
C LYS A 9 3.97 1.92 44.63
N GLY A 10 4.57 2.52 43.61
CA GLY A 10 5.21 1.79 42.50
C GLY A 10 4.99 2.37 41.10
N CYS A 11 4.02 3.27 40.90
CA CYS A 11 3.78 3.87 39.58
C CYS A 11 4.62 5.13 39.39
N LYS A 12 5.80 5.02 38.76
CA LYS A 12 6.45 6.19 38.15
C LYS A 12 5.60 6.68 36.98
N ARG A 13 4.67 7.61 37.25
CA ARG A 13 4.12 8.49 36.22
C ARG A 13 5.28 9.40 35.78
N LEU A 14 5.80 9.17 34.58
CA LEU A 14 6.48 10.23 33.84
C LEU A 14 5.41 11.28 33.52
N VAL A 15 5.25 12.24 34.42
CA VAL A 15 4.48 13.45 34.15
C VAL A 15 5.32 14.24 33.17
N VAL A 16 4.98 14.16 31.88
CA VAL A 16 5.48 15.11 30.91
C VAL A 16 4.80 16.43 31.23
N THR A 17 5.49 17.30 31.96
CA THR A 17 5.06 18.67 32.17
C THR A 17 5.19 19.41 30.83
N HIS A 18 4.08 19.62 30.14
CA HIS A 18 4.02 20.66 29.12
C HIS A 18 3.78 21.97 29.86
N ASP A 19 4.69 22.93 29.72
CA ASP A 19 4.43 24.29 30.16
C ASP A 19 3.25 24.85 29.36
N LEU A 20 2.11 24.98 30.05
CA LEU A 20 0.93 25.62 29.50
C LEU A 20 1.28 27.09 29.26
N THR A 21 1.11 27.56 28.03
CA THR A 21 1.29 28.98 27.75
C THR A 21 0.26 29.82 28.47
N CYS A 22 0.71 30.98 28.97
CA CYS A 22 -0.17 32.00 29.52
C CYS A 22 -1.23 32.40 28.49
N LYS A 23 -2.46 32.61 28.95
CA LYS A 23 -3.61 32.99 28.12
C LYS A 23 -3.41 34.31 27.36
N THR A 24 -2.44 35.10 27.76
CA THR A 24 -2.04 36.39 27.18
C THR A 24 -0.92 36.27 26.13
N ASP A 25 -0.38 35.06 25.92
CA ASP A 25 0.62 34.82 24.90
C ASP A 25 -0.05 34.75 23.51
N GLY A 26 0.04 35.85 22.76
CA GLY A 26 -0.46 35.98 21.40
C GLY A 26 0.54 35.53 20.33
N THR A 27 1.68 34.94 20.71
CA THR A 27 2.66 34.47 19.73
C THR A 27 2.12 33.27 18.94
N VAL A 28 2.30 33.30 17.62
CA VAL A 28 1.97 32.16 16.77
C VAL A 28 2.98 31.05 17.07
N LYS A 29 2.54 30.03 17.79
CA LYS A 29 3.34 28.85 18.05
C LYS A 29 3.45 28.01 16.79
N GLN A 30 4.64 27.99 16.20
CA GLN A 30 4.96 27.04 15.16
C GLN A 30 5.26 25.70 15.82
N ALA A 31 4.36 24.73 15.64
CA ALA A 31 4.63 23.34 16.00
C ALA A 31 5.26 22.65 14.79
N THR A 32 6.51 22.21 14.93
CA THR A 32 7.14 21.37 13.91
C THR A 32 6.55 19.97 14.02
N ILE A 33 5.58 19.65 13.16
CA ILE A 33 5.06 18.28 13.04
C ILE A 33 6.03 17.53 12.13
N THR A 34 6.80 16.60 12.70
CA THR A 34 7.61 15.69 11.89
C THR A 34 6.67 14.69 11.20
N PRO A 35 6.62 14.64 9.85
CA PRO A 35 5.83 13.64 9.15
C PRO A 35 6.29 12.24 9.57
N LYS A 36 5.33 11.38 9.95
CA LYS A 36 5.64 10.00 10.33
C LYS A 36 6.26 9.25 9.16
N LYS A 37 7.11 8.28 9.51
CA LYS A 37 7.55 7.20 8.61
C LYS A 37 6.33 6.57 7.94
N ILE A 38 6.44 6.18 6.68
CA ILE A 38 5.37 5.49 5.94
C ILE A 38 5.70 4.02 5.74
N VAL A 39 4.68 3.19 5.52
CA VAL A 39 4.87 1.77 5.16
C VAL A 39 4.26 1.53 3.77
N LEU A 40 5.00 0.83 2.91
CA LEU A 40 4.56 0.49 1.56
C LEU A 40 4.51 -1.03 1.38
N PHE A 41 3.38 -1.54 0.91
CA PHE A 41 3.22 -2.94 0.53
C PHE A 41 3.11 -3.06 -0.98
N PHE A 42 4.13 -3.68 -1.58
CA PHE A 42 4.15 -4.11 -2.96
C PHE A 42 3.71 -5.57 -3.01
N VAL A 43 2.46 -5.80 -3.43
CA VAL A 43 1.77 -7.08 -3.37
C VAL A 43 1.82 -7.76 -4.74
N GLY A 44 2.58 -8.84 -4.83
CA GLY A 44 2.74 -9.62 -6.05
C GLY A 44 1.60 -10.61 -6.26
N GLY A 45 1.24 -10.86 -7.51
CA GLY A 45 0.25 -11.87 -7.89
C GLY A 45 0.76 -13.31 -7.82
N ALA A 46 0.01 -14.23 -8.44
CA ALA A 46 0.42 -15.62 -8.60
C ALA A 46 1.77 -15.72 -9.31
N GLY A 47 2.68 -16.52 -8.76
CA GLY A 47 4.02 -16.71 -9.34
C GLY A 47 4.98 -15.55 -9.12
N ASP A 48 4.59 -14.48 -8.42
CA ASP A 48 5.44 -13.28 -8.26
C ASP A 48 6.48 -13.46 -7.14
N LYS A 49 6.01 -13.65 -5.89
CA LYS A 49 6.88 -13.81 -4.71
C LYS A 49 7.37 -15.24 -4.51
N GLU A 50 6.55 -16.20 -4.92
CA GLU A 50 6.79 -17.64 -4.81
C GLU A 50 6.28 -18.35 -6.07
N SER A 51 6.80 -19.56 -6.32
CA SER A 51 6.35 -20.38 -7.45
C SER A 51 4.88 -20.74 -7.31
N TYR A 52 4.17 -20.72 -8.44
CA TYR A 52 2.76 -21.03 -8.55
C TYR A 52 2.57 -22.00 -9.72
N TYR A 53 2.04 -23.21 -9.47
CA TYR A 53 1.84 -24.27 -10.47
C TYR A 53 3.04 -24.49 -11.43
N GLY A 54 4.28 -24.36 -10.92
CA GLY A 54 5.50 -24.64 -11.69
C GLY A 54 6.12 -23.44 -12.42
N THR A 55 5.62 -22.21 -12.23
CA THR A 55 6.25 -20.98 -12.73
C THR A 55 6.43 -19.95 -11.62
N GLY A 56 7.42 -19.08 -11.80
CA GLY A 56 7.86 -18.10 -10.82
C GLY A 56 9.01 -18.62 -9.95
N PRO A 57 9.54 -17.80 -9.03
CA PRO A 57 9.13 -16.42 -8.74
C PRO A 57 9.54 -15.43 -9.83
N ASN A 58 8.59 -14.66 -10.34
CA ASN A 58 8.76 -13.71 -11.44
C ASN A 58 9.20 -12.32 -10.96
N ASN A 59 8.90 -11.96 -9.70
CA ASN A 59 9.29 -10.70 -9.07
C ASN A 59 8.84 -9.42 -9.81
N ASN A 60 7.72 -9.46 -10.55
CA ASN A 60 7.19 -8.33 -11.32
C ASN A 60 6.98 -7.09 -10.45
N VAL A 61 6.38 -7.25 -9.25
CA VAL A 61 6.16 -6.10 -8.35
C VAL A 61 7.43 -5.67 -7.61
N ALA A 62 8.46 -6.52 -7.56
CA ALA A 62 9.76 -6.12 -7.00
C ALA A 62 10.43 -5.06 -7.88
N ASP A 63 10.24 -5.14 -9.21
CA ASP A 63 10.74 -4.11 -10.12
C ASP A 63 9.96 -2.80 -10.00
N VAL A 64 8.63 -2.87 -9.79
CA VAL A 64 7.81 -1.71 -9.41
C VAL A 64 8.34 -1.05 -8.13
N MET A 65 8.64 -1.86 -7.10
CA MET A 65 9.23 -1.37 -5.85
C MET A 65 10.58 -0.69 -6.07
N LYS A 66 11.49 -1.29 -6.85
CA LYS A 66 12.81 -0.70 -7.15
C LYS A 66 12.67 0.65 -7.85
N VAL A 67 11.78 0.76 -8.83
CA VAL A 67 11.51 2.02 -9.53
C VAL A 67 11.05 3.07 -8.52
N PHE A 68 10.03 2.77 -7.72
CA PHE A 68 9.46 3.74 -6.79
C PHE A 68 10.44 4.15 -5.68
N VAL A 69 11.23 3.22 -5.16
CA VAL A 69 12.28 3.54 -4.17
C VAL A 69 13.30 4.51 -4.75
N ARG A 70 13.74 4.32 -6.00
CA ARG A 70 14.65 5.25 -6.67
C ARG A 70 14.03 6.63 -6.85
N ASP A 71 12.73 6.70 -7.12
CA ASP A 71 12.02 7.98 -7.24
C ASP A 71 11.93 8.70 -5.89
N MET A 72 11.64 7.97 -4.81
CA MET A 72 11.64 8.52 -3.46
C MET A 72 13.03 9.07 -3.08
N GLU A 73 14.09 8.32 -3.37
CA GLU A 73 15.47 8.77 -3.13
C GLU A 73 15.81 10.03 -3.94
N ALA A 74 15.38 10.11 -5.21
CA ALA A 74 15.58 11.29 -6.06
C ALA A 74 14.83 12.53 -5.54
N GLU A 75 13.70 12.35 -4.85
CA GLU A 75 12.93 13.40 -4.18
C GLU A 75 13.47 13.72 -2.76
N GLY A 76 14.57 13.09 -2.33
CA GLY A 76 15.14 13.30 -1.00
C GLY A 76 14.32 12.66 0.12
N ILE A 77 13.66 11.53 -0.14
CA ILE A 77 12.98 10.72 0.88
C ILE A 77 13.88 9.52 1.18
N CYS A 78 14.72 9.65 2.21
CA CYS A 78 15.66 8.59 2.60
C CYS A 78 14.98 7.35 3.19
N SER A 79 15.70 6.22 3.19
CA SER A 79 15.29 4.94 3.75
C SER A 79 14.79 4.97 5.20
N ASP A 80 15.21 5.94 6.00
CA ASP A 80 14.72 6.09 7.38
C ASP A 80 13.26 6.58 7.45
N ASN A 81 12.74 7.13 6.34
CA ASN A 81 11.39 7.68 6.25
C ASN A 81 10.36 6.69 5.71
N TYR A 82 10.76 5.50 5.26
CA TYR A 82 9.82 4.49 4.78
C TYR A 82 10.26 3.06 5.08
N ASP A 83 9.30 2.15 5.19
CA ASP A 83 9.52 0.71 5.12
C ASP A 83 8.80 0.15 3.90
N ALA A 84 9.54 -0.37 2.92
CA ALA A 84 8.97 -0.98 1.72
C ALA A 84 9.03 -2.51 1.82
N HIS A 85 7.90 -3.17 1.55
CA HIS A 85 7.76 -4.62 1.67
C HIS A 85 7.21 -5.23 0.39
N HIS A 86 7.95 -6.19 -0.16
CA HIS A 86 7.48 -7.05 -1.25
C HIS A 86 6.89 -8.33 -0.65
N ILE A 87 5.56 -8.51 -0.79
CA ILE A 87 4.80 -9.63 -0.23
C ILE A 87 3.96 -10.33 -1.30
N GLY A 88 3.63 -11.60 -1.10
CA GLY A 88 2.70 -12.34 -1.96
C GLY A 88 1.23 -12.02 -1.65
N TYR A 89 0.36 -12.12 -2.66
CA TYR A 89 -1.09 -11.93 -2.50
C TYR A 89 -1.71 -12.80 -1.40
N ASN A 90 -1.18 -14.00 -1.19
CA ASN A 90 -1.69 -15.00 -0.25
C ASN A 90 -1.18 -14.81 1.19
N TYR A 91 -0.33 -13.82 1.47
CA TYR A 91 0.36 -13.69 2.77
C TYR A 91 -0.47 -13.03 3.87
N PHE A 92 -1.74 -12.74 3.64
CA PHE A 92 -2.57 -12.00 4.60
C PHE A 92 -4.05 -12.40 4.56
N ILE A 93 -4.33 -13.67 4.23
CA ILE A 93 -5.70 -14.18 4.13
C ILE A 93 -6.28 -14.53 5.50
N SER A 94 -5.49 -15.16 6.37
CA SER A 94 -5.87 -15.43 7.75
C SER A 94 -5.52 -14.27 8.67
N ASP A 95 -6.15 -14.18 9.84
CA ASP A 95 -5.81 -13.15 10.84
C ASP A 95 -4.35 -13.27 11.32
N ASP A 96 -3.84 -14.49 11.46
CA ASP A 96 -2.45 -14.75 11.87
C ASP A 96 -1.46 -14.32 10.79
N ASP A 97 -1.75 -14.63 9.53
CA ASP A 97 -0.94 -14.19 8.39
C ASP A 97 -0.97 -12.67 8.23
N LEU A 98 -2.16 -12.06 8.33
CA LEU A 98 -2.30 -10.60 8.32
C LEU A 98 -1.48 -9.96 9.45
N LYS A 99 -1.53 -10.53 10.66
CA LYS A 99 -0.76 -10.03 11.78
C LYS A 99 0.74 -10.08 11.49
N LYS A 100 1.25 -11.26 11.13
CA LYS A 100 2.69 -11.51 10.91
C LYS A 100 3.26 -10.75 9.71
N ASN A 101 2.54 -10.76 8.60
CA ASN A 101 3.06 -10.29 7.31
C ASN A 101 2.69 -8.84 6.98
N VAL A 102 1.76 -8.22 7.75
CA VAL A 102 1.31 -6.84 7.53
C VAL A 102 1.35 -6.03 8.84
N LEU A 103 0.59 -6.42 9.87
CA LEU A 103 0.42 -5.56 11.05
C LEU A 103 1.70 -5.38 11.86
N GLU A 104 2.51 -6.41 12.04
CA GLU A 104 3.79 -6.33 12.77
C GLU A 104 4.84 -5.44 12.07
N LYS A 105 4.61 -5.07 10.80
CA LYS A 105 5.46 -4.14 10.04
C LYS A 105 5.01 -2.69 10.18
N ILE A 106 3.83 -2.44 10.74
CA ILE A 106 3.25 -1.11 10.90
C ILE A 106 3.43 -0.70 12.36
N ALA A 107 4.22 0.34 12.61
CA ALA A 107 4.62 0.71 13.97
C ALA A 107 3.42 1.02 14.89
N ASP A 108 2.44 1.77 14.37
CA ASP A 108 1.20 2.11 15.07
C ASP A 108 0.10 2.51 14.08
N VAL A 109 -1.15 2.62 14.56
CA VAL A 109 -2.34 2.93 13.73
C VAL A 109 -2.29 4.27 12.99
N THR A 110 -1.45 5.20 13.43
CA THR A 110 -1.27 6.51 12.79
C THR A 110 -0.18 6.50 11.71
N THR A 111 0.52 5.37 11.54
CA THR A 111 1.48 5.15 10.45
C THR A 111 0.71 5.00 9.14
N PRO A 112 0.91 5.87 8.13
CA PRO A 112 0.21 5.75 6.87
C PRO A 112 0.69 4.54 6.07
N VAL A 113 -0.26 3.80 5.49
CA VAL A 113 0.01 2.58 4.73
C VAL A 113 -0.35 2.78 3.26
N TYR A 114 0.61 2.50 2.38
CA TYR A 114 0.46 2.57 0.93
C TYR A 114 0.44 1.15 0.37
N ILE A 115 -0.45 0.89 -0.59
CA ILE A 115 -0.63 -0.46 -1.16
C ILE A 115 -0.52 -0.38 -2.67
N ILE A 116 0.35 -1.20 -3.25
CA ILE A 116 0.57 -1.32 -4.68
C ILE A 116 0.47 -2.79 -5.02
N GLY A 117 -0.59 -3.20 -5.71
CA GLY A 117 -0.85 -4.60 -6.01
C GLY A 117 -0.88 -4.88 -7.50
N HIS A 118 -0.24 -5.95 -7.95
CA HIS A 118 -0.29 -6.42 -9.33
C HIS A 118 -1.06 -7.74 -9.45
N SER A 119 -1.88 -7.90 -10.48
CA SER A 119 -2.60 -9.17 -10.73
C SER A 119 -3.46 -9.57 -9.52
N LEU A 120 -3.38 -10.82 -9.03
CA LEU A 120 -4.05 -11.26 -7.79
C LEU A 120 -3.64 -10.41 -6.57
N GLY A 121 -2.42 -9.86 -6.59
CA GLY A 121 -1.97 -8.91 -5.57
C GLY A 121 -2.72 -7.57 -5.64
N GLY A 122 -3.19 -7.15 -6.82
CA GLY A 122 -4.09 -6.02 -6.99
C GLY A 122 -5.45 -6.27 -6.34
N TRP A 123 -6.03 -7.45 -6.57
CA TRP A 123 -7.30 -7.87 -5.97
C TRP A 123 -7.22 -8.01 -4.44
N ASN A 124 -6.22 -8.75 -3.94
CA ASN A 124 -6.06 -8.93 -2.50
C ASN A 124 -5.58 -7.65 -1.81
N GLY A 125 -4.72 -6.85 -2.44
CA GLY A 125 -4.31 -5.54 -1.93
C GLY A 125 -5.49 -4.57 -1.79
N ALA A 126 -6.43 -4.62 -2.74
CA ALA A 126 -7.70 -3.90 -2.67
C ALA A 126 -8.55 -4.34 -1.46
N HIS A 127 -8.65 -5.63 -1.15
CA HIS A 127 -9.29 -6.11 0.10
C HIS A 127 -8.54 -5.68 1.36
N MET A 128 -7.21 -5.78 1.34
CA MET A 128 -6.35 -5.37 2.45
C MET A 128 -6.58 -3.90 2.80
N SER A 129 -6.80 -3.03 1.81
CA SER A 129 -7.13 -1.61 2.07
C SER A 129 -8.37 -1.44 2.95
N ALA A 130 -9.42 -2.24 2.71
CA ALA A 130 -10.65 -2.21 3.49
C ALA A 130 -10.44 -2.77 4.91
N VAL A 131 -9.76 -3.93 5.01
CA VAL A 131 -9.45 -4.58 6.29
C VAL A 131 -8.62 -3.66 7.18
N LEU A 132 -7.59 -3.00 6.64
CA LEU A 132 -6.74 -2.09 7.40
C LEU A 132 -7.50 -0.82 7.80
N THR A 133 -8.30 -0.25 6.89
CA THR A 133 -9.15 0.91 7.21
C THR A 133 -10.14 0.59 8.34
N ASP A 134 -10.77 -0.59 8.31
CA ASP A 134 -11.71 -1.02 9.35
C ASP A 134 -11.03 -1.28 10.70
N LYS A 135 -9.71 -1.52 10.70
CA LYS A 135 -8.87 -1.58 11.91
C LYS A 135 -8.33 -0.20 12.34
N GLY A 136 -8.70 0.87 11.64
CA GLY A 136 -8.36 2.27 11.97
C GLY A 136 -7.11 2.82 11.28
N TYR A 137 -6.42 2.02 10.46
CA TYR A 137 -5.26 2.50 9.71
C TYR A 137 -5.69 3.43 8.58
N ARG A 138 -4.83 4.41 8.28
CA ARG A 138 -5.02 5.31 7.14
C ARG A 138 -4.37 4.71 5.90
N ILE A 139 -5.11 4.65 4.79
CA ILE A 139 -4.63 4.25 3.47
C ILE A 139 -4.63 5.47 2.52
N PRO A 140 -3.53 6.24 2.44
CA PRO A 140 -3.51 7.44 1.60
C PRO A 140 -3.58 7.11 0.11
N CYS A 141 -2.93 6.03 -0.32
CA CYS A 141 -2.99 5.60 -1.72
C CYS A 141 -3.03 4.09 -1.89
N LEU A 142 -3.95 3.65 -2.75
CA LEU A 142 -4.02 2.30 -3.30
C LEU A 142 -3.74 2.37 -4.81
N VAL A 143 -2.83 1.53 -5.30
CA VAL A 143 -2.55 1.35 -6.72
C VAL A 143 -2.82 -0.10 -7.10
N THR A 144 -3.68 -0.33 -8.08
CA THR A 144 -3.98 -1.65 -8.64
C THR A 144 -3.52 -1.72 -10.09
N LEU A 145 -2.57 -2.63 -10.37
CA LEU A 145 -1.93 -2.85 -11.66
C LEU A 145 -2.45 -4.16 -12.26
N ASP A 146 -3.28 -4.01 -13.28
CA ASP A 146 -4.04 -5.05 -13.95
C ASP A 146 -4.60 -6.09 -12.98
N PRO A 147 -5.46 -5.69 -12.03
CA PRO A 147 -5.97 -6.59 -11.01
C PRO A 147 -6.83 -7.69 -11.64
N VAL A 148 -6.64 -8.92 -11.17
CA VAL A 148 -7.40 -10.11 -11.58
C VAL A 148 -7.93 -10.79 -10.31
N GLY A 149 -9.15 -11.35 -10.35
CA GLY A 149 -9.72 -12.09 -9.23
C GLY A 149 -11.22 -12.40 -9.32
N GLU A 150 -11.91 -12.04 -10.40
CA GLU A 150 -13.37 -12.27 -10.53
C GLU A 150 -13.74 -13.75 -10.79
N GLY A 151 -12.84 -14.52 -11.40
CA GLY A 151 -13.14 -15.89 -11.82
C GLY A 151 -13.34 -16.85 -10.64
N LYS A 152 -14.49 -17.51 -10.60
CA LYS A 152 -14.88 -18.47 -9.53
C LYS A 152 -13.93 -19.66 -9.39
N ILE A 153 -13.25 -20.05 -10.47
CA ILE A 153 -12.23 -21.12 -10.44
C ILE A 153 -11.12 -20.75 -9.45
N VAL A 154 -10.72 -19.48 -9.43
CA VAL A 154 -9.59 -18.99 -8.62
C VAL A 154 -9.95 -18.91 -7.16
N TRP A 155 -11.21 -18.64 -6.85
CA TRP A 155 -11.72 -18.72 -5.49
C TRP A 155 -11.59 -20.14 -4.91
N GLY A 156 -11.61 -21.16 -5.78
CA GLY A 156 -11.46 -22.56 -5.42
C GLY A 156 -10.01 -23.03 -5.29
N VAL A 157 -9.09 -22.47 -6.08
CA VAL A 157 -7.69 -22.97 -6.19
C VAL A 157 -6.63 -22.02 -5.63
N SER A 158 -7.01 -20.78 -5.32
CA SER A 158 -6.10 -19.77 -4.77
C SER A 158 -6.55 -19.25 -3.42
N SER A 159 -5.57 -18.94 -2.57
CA SER A 159 -5.78 -18.19 -1.33
C SER A 159 -6.05 -16.72 -1.64
N ILE A 160 -7.25 -16.42 -2.11
CA ILE A 160 -7.73 -15.06 -2.39
C ILE A 160 -9.03 -14.76 -1.65
N TYR A 161 -9.32 -13.48 -1.46
CA TYR A 161 -10.63 -13.06 -0.98
C TYR A 161 -11.68 -13.36 -2.06
N ARG A 162 -12.70 -14.14 -1.71
CA ARG A 162 -13.71 -14.68 -2.65
C ARG A 162 -14.86 -13.72 -2.96
N GLN A 163 -14.76 -12.47 -2.54
CA GLN A 163 -15.76 -11.45 -2.81
C GLN A 163 -15.10 -10.35 -3.63
N GLU A 164 -15.88 -9.63 -4.44
CA GLU A 164 -15.36 -8.44 -5.10
C GLU A 164 -14.82 -7.46 -4.04
N PRO A 165 -13.60 -6.91 -4.22
CA PRO A 165 -13.06 -5.95 -3.28
C PRO A 165 -13.94 -4.70 -3.18
N LYS A 166 -14.03 -4.15 -1.97
CA LYS A 166 -14.63 -2.83 -1.72
C LYS A 166 -13.57 -1.91 -1.15
N PRO A 167 -12.66 -1.38 -1.99
CA PRO A 167 -11.48 -0.68 -1.50
C PRO A 167 -11.83 0.51 -0.63
N LYS A 168 -11.00 0.75 0.39
CA LYS A 168 -11.06 1.95 1.22
C LYS A 168 -9.68 2.59 1.20
N ALA A 169 -9.56 3.66 0.44
CA ALA A 169 -8.37 4.48 0.33
C ALA A 169 -8.78 5.93 0.03
N GLU A 170 -7.92 6.88 0.40
CA GLU A 170 -8.16 8.31 0.10
C GLU A 170 -7.97 8.62 -1.38
N TYR A 171 -7.01 7.94 -2.02
CA TYR A 171 -6.77 8.02 -3.45
C TYR A 171 -6.50 6.64 -4.03
N TRP A 172 -7.33 6.21 -4.99
CA TRP A 172 -7.20 4.93 -5.66
C TRP A 172 -6.91 5.12 -7.15
N VAL A 173 -5.77 4.56 -7.58
CA VAL A 173 -5.36 4.47 -8.97
C VAL A 173 -5.52 3.04 -9.46
N ASN A 174 -6.16 2.87 -10.60
CA ASN A 174 -6.26 1.61 -11.30
C ASN A 174 -5.75 1.73 -12.73
N VAL A 175 -4.90 0.79 -13.14
CA VAL A 175 -4.40 0.72 -14.51
C VAL A 175 -4.51 -0.72 -14.99
N ARG A 176 -5.14 -0.93 -16.14
CA ARG A 176 -5.27 -2.27 -16.75
C ARG A 176 -4.37 -2.43 -17.95
N ALA A 177 -3.93 -3.66 -18.16
CA ALA A 177 -3.21 -4.07 -19.36
C ALA A 177 -4.22 -4.43 -20.46
N ASP A 178 -3.89 -4.07 -21.69
CA ASP A 178 -4.72 -4.31 -22.88
C ASP A 178 -3.82 -4.64 -24.09
N ALA A 179 -3.04 -5.72 -23.96
CA ALA A 179 -2.09 -6.17 -24.99
C ALA A 179 -2.81 -6.64 -26.26
N LYS A 180 -2.38 -6.14 -27.42
CA LYS A 180 -2.88 -6.57 -28.73
C LYS A 180 -2.30 -7.91 -29.22
N ASP A 181 -1.07 -8.23 -28.82
CA ASP A 181 -0.35 -9.45 -29.21
C ASP A 181 -0.07 -10.29 -27.96
N TRP A 182 -1.00 -11.18 -27.66
CA TRP A 182 -1.02 -12.00 -26.45
C TRP A 182 -0.05 -13.19 -26.56
N ASN A 183 0.84 -13.40 -25.60
CA ASN A 183 1.50 -14.70 -25.40
C ASN A 183 1.33 -15.19 -23.95
N PHE A 184 0.86 -16.43 -23.79
CA PHE A 184 0.33 -16.92 -22.51
C PHE A 184 0.32 -18.46 -22.38
N SER A 185 0.95 -19.20 -23.29
CA SER A 185 1.23 -20.63 -23.04
C SER A 185 2.45 -20.66 -22.11
N ASP A 186 2.40 -20.86 -20.79
CA ASP A 186 1.60 -21.80 -20.02
C ASP A 186 1.60 -21.44 -18.51
N LEU A 187 0.65 -20.66 -17.98
CA LEU A 187 0.44 -20.78 -16.52
C LEU A 187 -0.91 -20.36 -15.96
N VAL A 188 -1.56 -19.36 -16.55
CA VAL A 188 -2.74 -18.74 -15.93
C VAL A 188 -3.85 -18.48 -16.95
N ALA A 189 -4.01 -19.34 -17.97
CA ALA A 189 -5.10 -19.15 -18.93
C ALA A 189 -6.51 -19.19 -18.27
N ASP A 190 -6.58 -19.43 -16.95
CA ASP A 190 -7.82 -19.57 -16.19
C ASP A 190 -7.83 -18.90 -14.79
N PHE A 191 -6.80 -18.15 -14.36
CA PHE A 191 -6.70 -17.70 -12.94
C PHE A 191 -7.32 -16.34 -12.58
N GLY A 192 -8.42 -15.98 -13.25
CA GLY A 192 -9.45 -15.18 -12.61
C GLY A 192 -9.61 -13.81 -13.22
N GLU A 193 -10.22 -13.77 -14.39
CA GLU A 193 -10.91 -12.63 -15.00
C GLU A 193 -10.51 -11.24 -14.47
N GLN A 194 -9.92 -10.42 -15.37
CA GLN A 194 -9.57 -9.03 -15.08
C GLN A 194 -10.75 -8.32 -14.42
N TRP A 195 -10.48 -7.68 -13.28
CA TRP A 195 -11.51 -6.96 -12.55
C TRP A 195 -11.92 -5.70 -13.32
N ASP A 196 -13.09 -5.73 -13.96
CA ASP A 196 -13.65 -4.61 -14.72
C ASP A 196 -14.43 -3.65 -13.83
N MET A 197 -13.69 -2.85 -13.07
CA MET A 197 -14.28 -1.85 -12.19
C MET A 197 -14.96 -0.72 -12.98
N LYS A 198 -16.26 -0.56 -12.73
CA LYS A 198 -17.10 0.48 -13.34
C LYS A 198 -17.06 1.82 -12.59
N SER A 199 -16.66 1.79 -11.32
CA SER A 199 -16.59 2.97 -10.45
C SER A 199 -15.67 2.72 -9.26
N GLY A 200 -15.30 3.78 -8.54
CA GLY A 200 -14.47 3.71 -7.33
C GLY A 200 -13.12 4.40 -7.45
N PRO A 201 -12.25 4.05 -8.43
CA PRO A 201 -10.95 4.68 -8.56
C PRO A 201 -11.07 6.18 -8.85
N ASN A 202 -10.18 6.96 -8.25
CA ASN A 202 -10.00 8.38 -8.59
C ASN A 202 -9.32 8.54 -9.96
N MET A 203 -8.50 7.55 -10.34
CA MET A 203 -7.84 7.48 -11.64
C MET A 203 -7.97 6.06 -12.16
N ASN A 204 -8.52 5.90 -13.37
CA ASN A 204 -8.73 4.61 -14.01
C ASN A 204 -8.25 4.69 -15.47
N GLY A 205 -7.46 3.73 -15.92
CA GLY A 205 -7.03 3.70 -17.33
C GLY A 205 -6.59 2.33 -17.82
N ARG A 206 -6.24 2.30 -19.11
CA ARG A 206 -5.78 1.12 -19.83
C ARG A 206 -4.53 1.47 -20.62
N VAL A 207 -3.60 0.52 -20.71
CA VAL A 207 -2.33 0.67 -21.44
C VAL A 207 -2.06 -0.59 -22.26
N ASN A 208 -1.55 -0.41 -23.50
CA ASN A 208 -1.29 -1.52 -24.41
C ASN A 208 0.07 -2.17 -24.11
N VAL A 209 0.09 -3.02 -23.09
CA VAL A 209 1.27 -3.74 -22.56
C VAL A 209 0.80 -5.10 -22.06
N ASN A 210 1.72 -6.05 -21.86
CA ASN A 210 1.34 -7.36 -21.34
C ASN A 210 1.04 -7.31 -19.84
N HIS A 211 0.16 -8.21 -19.39
CA HIS A 211 -0.17 -8.40 -17.98
C HIS A 211 1.09 -8.56 -17.10
N ALA A 212 2.07 -9.34 -17.55
CA ALA A 212 3.29 -9.63 -16.79
C ALA A 212 4.19 -8.39 -16.60
N ASP A 213 4.08 -7.38 -17.47
CA ASP A 213 4.95 -6.20 -17.49
C ASP A 213 4.50 -5.15 -16.45
N ALA A 214 4.40 -5.55 -15.17
CA ALA A 214 3.89 -4.71 -14.08
C ALA A 214 4.59 -3.35 -13.97
N TRP A 215 5.90 -3.32 -14.20
CA TRP A 215 6.66 -2.06 -14.20
C TRP A 215 6.24 -1.13 -15.34
N VAL A 216 5.98 -1.67 -16.54
CA VAL A 216 5.53 -0.87 -17.69
C VAL A 216 4.12 -0.35 -17.45
N ILE A 217 3.23 -1.19 -16.90
CA ILE A 217 1.87 -0.77 -16.50
C ILE A 217 1.95 0.42 -15.53
N TYR A 218 2.83 0.30 -14.53
CA TYR A 218 3.03 1.30 -13.49
C TYR A 218 3.55 2.65 -14.01
N THR A 219 4.49 2.63 -14.95
CA THR A 219 5.14 3.85 -15.48
C THR A 219 4.47 4.43 -16.72
N SER A 220 3.52 3.72 -17.34
CA SER A 220 2.86 4.19 -18.56
C SER A 220 1.94 5.38 -18.28
N VAL A 221 2.09 6.42 -19.10
CA VAL A 221 1.26 7.63 -19.02
C VAL A 221 -0.15 7.31 -19.49
N LEU A 222 -1.14 7.63 -18.65
CA LEU A 222 -2.55 7.47 -19.00
C LEU A 222 -3.07 8.69 -19.78
N GLN A 223 -4.32 8.61 -20.23
CA GLN A 223 -5.01 9.73 -20.90
C GLN A 223 -5.07 11.01 -20.05
N SER A 224 -4.98 10.88 -18.72
CA SER A 224 -4.90 12.01 -17.79
C SER A 224 -3.56 12.77 -17.85
N GLY A 225 -2.57 12.28 -18.59
CA GLY A 225 -1.24 12.88 -18.72
C GLY A 225 -0.25 12.49 -17.62
N ILE A 226 -0.66 11.63 -16.68
CA ILE A 226 0.20 11.09 -15.62
C ILE A 226 0.10 9.56 -15.56
N SER A 227 1.14 8.91 -15.06
CA SER A 227 1.16 7.46 -14.80
C SER A 227 0.72 7.13 -13.36
N ALA A 228 0.53 5.84 -13.06
CA ALA A 228 0.26 5.40 -11.69
C ALA A 228 1.44 5.70 -10.75
N ARG A 229 2.67 5.59 -11.27
CA ARG A 229 3.90 6.05 -10.60
C ARG A 229 3.80 7.51 -10.18
N ASP A 230 3.47 8.38 -11.12
CA ASP A 230 3.42 9.82 -10.87
C ASP A 230 2.35 10.17 -9.83
N ALA A 231 1.17 9.53 -9.92
CA ALA A 231 0.10 9.71 -8.94
C ALA A 231 0.53 9.28 -7.52
N LEU A 232 1.16 8.10 -7.38
CA LEU A 232 1.67 7.64 -6.08
C LEU A 232 2.75 8.59 -5.54
N MET A 233 3.69 9.01 -6.40
CA MET A 233 4.75 9.94 -6.02
C MET A 233 4.18 11.28 -5.55
N GLN A 234 3.15 11.81 -6.21
CA GLN A 234 2.50 13.05 -5.78
C GLN A 234 1.87 12.93 -4.39
N VAL A 235 1.22 11.80 -4.07
CA VAL A 235 0.66 11.55 -2.73
C VAL A 235 1.78 11.43 -1.69
N VAL A 236 2.85 10.71 -2.00
CA VAL A 236 4.00 10.51 -1.08
C VAL A 236 4.79 11.80 -0.86
N VAL A 237 5.14 12.54 -1.91
CA VAL A 237 5.79 13.86 -1.79
C VAL A 237 4.90 14.78 -0.95
N THR A 238 3.58 14.79 -1.18
CA THR A 238 2.68 15.65 -0.42
C THR A 238 2.62 15.28 1.06
N HIS A 239 2.72 13.99 1.41
CA HIS A 239 2.87 13.55 2.81
C HIS A 239 4.15 14.11 3.45
N PHE A 240 5.23 14.26 2.68
CA PHE A 240 6.51 14.78 3.15
C PHE A 240 6.76 16.28 2.88
N LYS A 241 5.85 16.98 2.19
CA LYS A 241 5.99 18.41 1.85
C LYS A 241 6.21 19.22 3.13
N GLY A 242 7.36 19.91 3.17
CA GLY A 242 7.92 20.56 4.35
C GLY A 242 9.33 20.10 4.72
N ARG A 243 9.88 19.06 4.07
CA ARG A 243 11.28 18.64 4.19
C ARG A 243 11.94 18.47 2.82
N LYS A 244 13.16 18.99 2.68
CA LYS A 244 14.20 18.43 1.80
C LYS A 244 15.21 17.78 2.75
N CYS A 245 15.87 16.69 2.36
CA CYS A 245 16.98 16.16 3.15
C CYS A 245 18.01 17.27 3.43
N ALA A 246 18.53 17.26 4.65
CA ALA A 246 19.72 18.03 5.00
C ALA A 246 20.94 17.44 4.30
#